data_AF-A0A915C5I8-F1
#
_entry.id   AF-A0A915C5I8-F1
#
_cell.length_a   1.000
_cell.length_b   1.000
_cell.length_c   1.000
_cell.angle_alpha   90.00
_cell.angle_beta   90.00
_cell.angle_gamma   90.00
#
_symmetry.space_group_name_H-M   'P 1'
#
loop_
_entity.id
_entity.type
_entity.pdbx_description
1 polymer ?
#
loop_
_entity_poly.entity_id
_entity_poly.type
_entity_poly.pdbx_seq_one_letter_code
_entity_poly.pdbx_strand_id
1 'polypeptide(L)'
;MDVISTTISAITFTTEITLSEFRSEFLWALIVGIVLAFLLGFGMGANDVANAFGTSVGSGVLTLKRAYILATIFETLGALLVGYNVTDTMRKNVLEVALYKSEPKELLVGQVAILGGCSAWLILATFAHLPVSTTHSITGATVGFGLVTRGAFGIHWNEIAAIVGSWFISPVLSGIVSSLMFMIVDFSVLRRVCFILLSTSNSLVQFLASG
;
A
#
# COMPACT_ATOMS: atom_id res chain seq x y z
N MET A 1 17.77 -26.85 48.90
CA MET A 1 17.79 -25.75 47.92
C MET A 1 17.65 -26.39 46.57
N ASP A 2 16.43 -26.30 46.04
CA ASP A 2 15.89 -27.28 45.10
C ASP A 2 16.49 -27.12 43.71
N VAL A 3 16.78 -28.24 43.05
CA VAL A 3 17.31 -28.32 41.67
C VAL A 3 16.46 -27.48 40.71
N ILE A 4 15.16 -27.34 40.99
CA ILE A 4 14.19 -26.52 40.27
C ILE A 4 14.50 -25.02 40.40
N SER A 5 14.93 -24.54 41.57
CA SER A 5 15.36 -23.14 41.76
C SER A 5 16.61 -22.85 40.95
N THR A 6 17.57 -23.78 40.92
CA THR A 6 18.84 -23.59 40.19
C THR A 6 18.64 -23.64 38.68
N THR A 7 17.75 -24.51 38.18
CA THR A 7 17.40 -24.54 36.75
C THR A 7 16.59 -23.33 36.32
N ILE A 8 15.65 -22.84 37.14
CA ILE A 8 14.92 -21.59 36.86
C ILE A 8 15.88 -20.40 36.84
N SER A 9 16.80 -20.28 37.80
CA SER A 9 17.80 -19.21 37.79
C SER A 9 18.74 -19.29 36.58
N ALA A 10 19.15 -20.48 36.15
CA ALA A 10 19.97 -20.67 34.95
C ALA A 10 19.22 -20.33 33.66
N ILE A 11 17.93 -20.69 33.57
CA ILE A 11 17.06 -20.33 32.44
C ILE A 11 16.82 -18.82 32.40
N THR A 12 16.50 -18.18 33.54
CA THR A 12 16.33 -16.73 33.63
C THR A 12 17.61 -15.96 33.32
N PHE A 13 18.77 -16.46 33.77
CA PHE A 13 20.06 -15.83 33.49
C PHE A 13 20.45 -15.97 32.00
N THR A 14 20.19 -17.13 31.38
CA THR A 14 20.43 -17.33 29.94
C THR A 14 19.46 -16.54 29.06
N THR A 15 18.21 -16.35 29.47
CA THR A 15 17.25 -15.48 28.75
C THR A 15 17.57 -14.00 28.93
N GLU A 16 18.06 -13.56 30.10
CA GLU A 16 18.49 -12.16 30.29
C GLU A 16 19.76 -11.82 29.51
N ILE A 17 20.75 -12.72 29.47
CA ILE A 17 21.96 -12.53 28.66
C ILE A 17 21.60 -12.40 27.18
N THR A 18 20.79 -13.32 26.65
CA THR A 18 20.37 -13.30 25.23
C THR A 18 19.49 -12.09 24.87
N LEU A 19 18.59 -11.65 25.76
CA LEU A 19 17.80 -10.44 25.54
C LEU A 19 18.65 -9.17 25.62
N SER A 20 19.66 -9.12 26.49
CA SER A 20 20.56 -7.97 26.60
C SER A 20 21.49 -7.86 25.38
N GLU A 21 21.98 -8.98 24.86
CA GLU A 21 22.77 -9.05 23.63
C GLU A 21 21.92 -8.70 22.40
N PHE A 22 20.71 -9.25 22.28
CA PHE A 22 19.77 -8.88 21.21
C PHE A 22 19.40 -7.39 21.27
N ARG A 23 19.12 -6.86 22.46
CA ARG A 23 18.85 -5.43 22.66
C ARG A 23 20.05 -4.57 22.25
N SER A 24 21.27 -4.97 22.56
CA SER A 24 22.44 -4.18 22.17
C SER A 24 22.70 -4.22 20.66
N GLU A 25 22.51 -5.38 20.02
CA GLU A 25 22.87 -5.57 18.62
C GLU A 25 21.79 -5.13 17.62
N PHE A 26 20.50 -5.14 17.98
CA PHE A 26 19.39 -4.88 17.04
C PHE A 26 18.56 -3.65 17.35
N LEU A 27 18.70 -3.04 18.53
CA LEU A 27 17.88 -1.89 18.92
C LEU A 27 18.10 -0.68 18.00
N TRP A 28 19.34 -0.47 17.52
CA TRP A 28 19.61 0.59 16.54
C TRP A 28 18.83 0.34 15.23
N ALA A 29 18.84 -0.90 14.72
CA ALA A 29 18.16 -1.26 13.47
C ALA A 29 16.64 -1.17 13.63
N LEU A 30 16.11 -1.54 14.79
CA LEU A 30 14.69 -1.40 15.11
C LEU A 30 14.27 0.08 15.18
N ILE A 31 15.02 0.92 15.88
CA ILE A 31 14.71 2.36 16.00
C ILE A 31 14.75 3.01 14.62
N VAL A 32 15.80 2.76 13.85
CA VAL A 32 15.93 3.26 12.47
C VAL A 32 14.80 2.73 11.60
N GLY A 33 14.47 1.45 11.70
CA GLY A 33 13.37 0.82 10.97
C GLY A 33 12.02 1.45 11.28
N ILE A 34 11.72 1.77 12.54
CA ILE A 34 10.49 2.47 12.93
C ILE A 34 10.43 3.88 12.32
N VAL A 35 11.54 4.62 12.38
CA VAL A 35 11.61 5.96 11.78
C VAL A 35 11.41 5.89 10.26
N LEU A 36 12.08 4.96 9.58
CA LEU A 36 11.94 4.77 8.13
C LEU A 36 10.54 4.26 7.74
N ALA A 37 9.92 3.41 8.55
CA ALA A 37 8.54 2.98 8.34
C ALA A 37 7.56 4.15 8.44
N PHE A 38 7.77 5.06 9.38
CA PHE A 38 6.96 6.29 9.48
C PHE A 38 7.17 7.20 8.26
N LEU A 39 8.43 7.39 7.82
CA LEU A 39 8.74 8.16 6.61
C LEU A 39 8.17 7.52 5.34
N LEU A 40 8.21 6.19 5.24
CA LEU A 40 7.58 5.47 4.14
C LEU A 40 6.06 5.65 4.17
N GLY A 41 5.43 5.51 5.34
CA GLY A 41 3.99 5.75 5.54
C GLY A 41 3.57 7.16 5.14
N PHE A 42 4.36 8.17 5.53
CA PHE A 42 4.17 9.56 5.12
C PHE A 42 4.27 9.71 3.59
N GLY A 43 5.33 9.15 2.98
CA GLY A 43 5.52 9.20 1.54
C GLY A 43 4.41 8.49 0.75
N MET A 44 3.94 7.33 1.22
CA MET A 44 2.81 6.61 0.63
C MET A 44 1.53 7.44 0.71
N GLY A 45 1.20 8.00 1.88
CA GLY A 45 0.02 8.85 2.03
C GLY A 45 0.06 10.08 1.14
N ALA A 46 1.22 10.75 1.04
CA ALA A 46 1.38 11.91 0.18
C ALA A 46 1.21 11.58 -1.31
N ASN A 47 1.62 10.38 -1.74
CA ASN A 47 1.50 9.93 -3.12
C ASN A 47 0.09 9.42 -3.46
N ASP A 48 -0.53 8.66 -2.57
CA ASP A 48 -1.73 7.88 -2.87
C ASP A 48 -3.04 8.64 -2.62
N VAL A 49 -3.07 9.67 -1.76
CA VAL A 49 -4.29 10.44 -1.48
C VAL A 49 -4.87 11.12 -2.72
N ALA A 50 -4.02 11.55 -3.65
CA ALA A 50 -4.46 12.13 -4.92
C ALA A 50 -5.23 11.11 -5.78
N ASN A 51 -4.90 9.82 -5.69
CA ASN A 51 -5.54 8.76 -6.47
C ASN A 51 -7.00 8.53 -6.02
N ALA A 52 -7.27 8.61 -4.71
CA ALA A 52 -8.62 8.39 -4.17
C ALA A 52 -9.50 9.66 -4.20
N PHE A 53 -8.94 10.83 -3.87
CA PHE A 53 -9.73 12.06 -3.68
C PHE A 53 -9.60 13.07 -4.83
N GLY A 54 -8.75 12.83 -5.83
CA GLY A 54 -8.49 13.76 -6.92
C GLY A 54 -9.74 14.17 -7.70
N THR A 55 -10.63 13.22 -7.99
CA THR A 55 -11.88 13.48 -8.73
C THR A 55 -12.90 14.28 -7.91
N SER A 56 -13.01 13.99 -6.60
CA SER A 56 -13.95 14.66 -5.70
C SER A 56 -13.51 16.10 -5.37
N VAL A 57 -12.20 16.34 -5.27
CA VAL A 57 -11.64 17.68 -5.11
C VAL A 57 -11.68 18.45 -6.44
N GLY A 58 -11.33 17.80 -7.55
CA GLY A 58 -11.33 18.42 -8.89
C GLY A 58 -12.73 18.82 -9.39
N SER A 59 -13.77 18.10 -8.98
CA SER A 59 -15.17 18.45 -9.27
C SER A 59 -15.76 19.53 -8.35
N GLY A 60 -15.01 19.99 -7.34
CA GLY A 60 -15.47 20.98 -6.36
C GLY A 60 -16.44 20.44 -5.29
N VAL A 61 -16.72 19.13 -5.29
CA VAL A 61 -17.60 18.47 -4.30
C VAL A 61 -16.96 18.47 -2.90
N LEU A 62 -15.63 18.29 -2.83
CA LEU A 62 -14.86 18.34 -1.59
C LEU A 62 -13.79 19.43 -1.65
N THR A 63 -13.57 20.09 -0.51
CA THR A 63 -12.41 20.97 -0.33
C THR A 63 -11.18 20.15 0.05
N LEU A 64 -9.98 20.65 -0.28
CA LEU A 64 -8.71 20.00 0.08
C LEU A 64 -8.62 19.65 1.58
N LYS A 65 -9.01 20.58 2.46
CA LYS A 65 -9.00 20.34 3.92
C LYS A 65 -9.88 19.16 4.33
N ARG A 66 -11.08 19.03 3.74
CA ARG A 66 -11.99 17.92 4.03
C ARG A 66 -11.47 16.60 3.47
N ALA A 67 -10.89 16.63 2.27
CA ALA A 67 -10.26 15.46 1.66
C ALA A 67 -9.14 14.88 2.54
N TYR A 68 -8.26 15.70 3.11
CA TYR A 68 -7.20 15.21 4.02
C TYR A 68 -7.73 14.56 5.31
N ILE A 69 -8.80 15.12 5.89
CA ILE A 69 -9.43 14.55 7.10
C ILE A 69 -10.03 13.18 6.78
N LEU A 70 -10.78 13.08 5.68
CA LEU A 70 -11.38 11.83 5.21
C LEU A 70 -10.30 10.79 4.88
N ALA A 71 -9.28 11.19 4.13
CA ALA A 71 -8.15 10.33 3.78
C ALA A 71 -7.47 9.76 5.02
N THR A 72 -7.16 10.59 6.01
CA THR A 72 -6.49 10.12 7.24
C THR A 72 -7.31 9.05 7.95
N ILE A 73 -8.63 9.21 8.05
CA ILE A 73 -9.51 8.25 8.70
C ILE A 73 -9.61 6.95 7.89
N PHE A 74 -9.96 7.05 6.60
CA PHE A 74 -10.24 5.87 5.77
C PHE A 74 -8.98 5.09 5.37
N GLU A 75 -7.86 5.76 5.11
CA GLU A 75 -6.58 5.10 4.82
C GLU A 75 -6.05 4.37 6.07
N THR A 76 -6.13 5.00 7.25
CA THR A 76 -5.72 4.35 8.50
C THR A 76 -6.61 3.14 8.80
N LEU A 77 -7.93 3.26 8.61
CA LEU A 77 -8.84 2.12 8.78
C LEU A 77 -8.58 1.01 7.77
N GLY A 78 -8.33 1.34 6.50
CA GLY A 78 -7.99 0.36 5.47
C GLY A 78 -6.70 -0.40 5.80
N ALA A 79 -5.67 0.31 6.24
CA ALA A 79 -4.41 -0.28 6.68
C ALA A 79 -4.60 -1.25 7.85
N LEU A 80 -5.43 -0.88 8.85
CA LEU A 80 -5.70 -1.72 10.02
C LEU A 80 -6.57 -2.95 9.71
N LEU A 81 -7.60 -2.78 8.86
CA LEU A 81 -8.60 -3.83 8.62
C LEU A 81 -8.19 -4.82 7.52
N VAL A 82 -7.54 -4.33 6.45
CA VAL A 82 -7.30 -5.11 5.22
C VAL A 82 -5.82 -5.17 4.85
N GLY A 83 -4.98 -4.31 5.42
CA GLY A 83 -3.55 -4.22 5.08
C GLY A 83 -2.73 -5.48 5.37
N TYR A 84 -3.21 -6.38 6.22
CA TYR A 84 -2.49 -7.61 6.58
C TYR A 84 -2.29 -8.55 5.37
N ASN A 85 -3.25 -8.62 4.44
CA ASN A 85 -3.18 -9.53 3.28
C ASN A 85 -1.97 -9.21 2.39
N VAL A 86 -1.80 -7.93 2.04
CA VAL A 86 -0.70 -7.46 1.18
C VAL A 86 0.63 -7.57 1.92
N THR A 87 0.65 -7.24 3.21
CA THR A 87 1.85 -7.35 4.04
C THR A 87 2.32 -8.79 4.17
N ASP A 88 1.40 -9.75 4.29
CA ASP A 88 1.75 -11.18 4.39
C ASP A 88 2.33 -11.71 3.07
N THR A 89 1.76 -11.32 1.93
CA THR A 89 2.33 -11.64 0.61
C THR A 89 3.74 -11.10 0.47
N MET A 90 3.97 -9.83 0.83
CA MET A 90 5.32 -9.23 0.73
C MET A 90 6.33 -9.90 1.67
N ARG A 91 5.90 -10.27 2.88
CA ARG A 91 6.79 -10.89 3.88
C ARG A 91 7.18 -12.34 3.53
N LYS A 92 6.24 -13.13 2.99
CA LYS A 92 6.41 -14.59 2.87
C LYS A 92 6.64 -15.07 1.44
N ASN A 93 6.04 -14.41 0.44
CA ASN A 93 5.96 -14.94 -0.91
C ASN A 93 6.99 -14.31 -1.85
N VAL A 94 7.66 -13.22 -1.46
CA VAL A 94 8.64 -12.54 -2.32
C VAL A 94 10.05 -13.08 -2.12
N LEU A 95 10.41 -13.41 -0.87
CA LEU A 95 11.74 -13.90 -0.50
C LEU A 95 11.64 -15.28 0.16
N GLU A 96 12.60 -16.15 -0.15
CA GLU A 96 12.73 -17.43 0.54
C GLU A 96 13.30 -17.21 1.96
N VAL A 97 12.42 -16.94 2.91
CA VAL A 97 12.78 -16.64 4.31
C VAL A 97 13.53 -17.82 4.96
N ALA A 98 13.31 -19.06 4.49
CA ALA A 98 13.99 -20.23 5.01
C ALA A 98 15.52 -20.16 4.87
N LEU A 99 16.04 -19.48 3.83
CA LEU A 99 17.47 -19.31 3.59
C LEU A 99 18.14 -18.37 4.61
N TYR A 100 17.35 -17.55 5.32
CA TYR A 100 17.85 -16.59 6.29
C TYR A 100 17.74 -17.08 7.74
N LYS A 101 17.31 -18.33 7.97
CA LYS A 101 17.16 -18.90 9.32
C LYS A 101 18.48 -18.95 10.08
N SER A 102 19.61 -19.16 9.39
CA SER A 102 20.95 -19.17 9.99
C SER A 102 21.47 -17.76 10.30
N GLU A 103 20.95 -16.73 9.62
CA GLU A 103 21.49 -15.37 9.67
C GLU A 103 20.35 -14.33 9.75
N PRO A 104 19.55 -14.31 10.85
CA PRO A 104 18.42 -13.40 10.99
C PRO A 104 18.83 -11.91 11.02
N LYS A 105 20.11 -11.63 11.32
CA LYS A 105 20.67 -10.27 11.31
C LYS A 105 20.60 -9.63 9.92
N GLU A 106 20.97 -10.39 8.90
CA GLU A 106 20.98 -9.92 7.51
C GLU A 106 19.58 -9.58 7.04
N LEU A 107 18.59 -10.41 7.40
CA LEU A 107 17.20 -10.17 7.05
C LEU A 107 16.69 -8.87 7.69
N LEU A 108 16.98 -8.63 8.98
CA LEU A 108 16.55 -7.41 9.67
C LEU A 108 17.17 -6.16 9.03
N VAL A 109 18.48 -6.14 8.83
CA VAL A 109 19.18 -5.01 8.19
C VAL A 109 18.68 -4.81 6.75
N GLY A 110 18.39 -5.92 6.04
CA GLY A 110 17.74 -5.91 4.74
C GLY A 110 16.39 -5.21 4.72
N GLN A 111 15.51 -5.52 5.69
CA GLN A 111 14.22 -4.84 5.80
C GLN A 111 14.38 -3.34 6.06
N VAL A 112 15.34 -2.95 6.90
CA VAL A 112 15.66 -1.53 7.13
C VAL A 112 16.14 -0.86 5.84
N ALA A 113 16.98 -1.54 5.05
CA ALA A 113 17.45 -1.04 3.76
C ALA A 113 16.32 -0.91 2.73
N ILE A 114 15.40 -1.88 2.66
CA ILE A 114 14.20 -1.83 1.80
C ILE A 114 13.34 -0.63 2.19
N LEU A 115 13.02 -0.45 3.48
CA LEU A 115 12.25 0.69 3.97
C LEU A 115 12.92 2.02 3.62
N GLY A 116 14.24 2.11 3.80
CA GLY A 116 15.00 3.32 3.49
C GLY A 116 15.04 3.64 2.00
N GLY A 117 15.30 2.65 1.15
CA GLY A 117 15.32 2.81 -0.31
C GLY A 117 13.97 3.22 -0.87
N CYS A 118 12.89 2.55 -0.44
CA CYS A 118 11.54 2.89 -0.84
C CYS A 118 11.11 4.27 -0.33
N SER A 119 11.40 4.60 0.93
CA SER A 119 11.03 5.89 1.51
C SER A 119 11.74 7.03 0.79
N ALA A 120 13.05 6.90 0.55
CA ALA A 120 13.82 7.90 -0.20
C ALA A 120 13.25 8.10 -1.61
N TRP A 121 12.95 7.01 -2.32
CA TRP A 121 12.37 7.07 -3.66
C TRP A 121 10.99 7.74 -3.68
N LEU A 122 10.08 7.36 -2.78
CA LEU A 122 8.73 7.94 -2.71
C LEU A 122 8.73 9.41 -2.33
N ILE A 123 9.59 9.80 -1.38
CA ILE A 123 9.74 11.20 -0.99
C ILE A 123 10.27 12.02 -2.16
N LEU A 124 11.30 11.52 -2.86
CA LEU A 124 11.86 12.18 -4.04
C LEU A 124 10.82 12.32 -5.16
N ALA A 125 10.09 11.26 -5.47
CA ALA A 125 9.04 11.27 -6.50
C ALA A 125 7.90 12.23 -6.14
N THR A 126 7.50 12.27 -4.86
CA THR A 126 6.48 13.20 -4.36
C THR A 126 6.93 14.65 -4.49
N PHE A 127 8.19 14.97 -4.15
CA PHE A 127 8.74 16.32 -4.36
C PHE A 127 8.85 16.68 -5.85
N ALA A 128 9.13 15.70 -6.70
CA ALA A 128 9.13 15.87 -8.15
C ALA A 128 7.71 15.91 -8.76
N HIS A 129 6.66 15.82 -7.95
CA HIS A 129 5.25 15.78 -8.37
C HIS A 129 4.93 14.64 -9.35
N LEU A 130 5.65 13.52 -9.24
CA LEU A 130 5.45 12.34 -10.07
C LEU A 130 4.50 11.36 -9.38
N PRO A 131 3.37 10.99 -10.00
CA PRO A 131 2.56 9.88 -9.51
C PRO A 131 3.33 8.59 -9.77
N VAL A 132 3.69 7.88 -8.70
CA VAL A 132 4.49 6.64 -8.78
C VAL A 132 3.80 5.54 -8.00
N SER A 133 4.05 4.28 -8.34
CA SER A 133 3.46 3.18 -7.60
C SER A 133 4.32 2.77 -6.41
N THR A 134 3.74 2.84 -5.22
CA THR A 134 4.34 2.39 -3.96
C THR A 134 4.59 0.87 -3.97
N THR A 135 3.65 0.08 -4.51
CA THR A 135 3.78 -1.38 -4.67
C THR A 135 4.96 -1.78 -5.55
N HIS A 136 5.15 -1.13 -6.70
CA HIS A 136 6.31 -1.41 -7.55
C HIS A 136 7.63 -1.06 -6.85
N SER A 137 7.63 0.04 -6.09
CA SER A 137 8.81 0.49 -5.36
C SER A 137 9.24 -0.51 -4.28
N ILE A 138 8.28 -1.04 -3.49
CA ILE A 138 8.59 -2.03 -2.44
C ILE A 138 8.94 -3.40 -3.00
N THR A 139 8.23 -3.87 -4.03
CA THR A 139 8.58 -5.13 -4.69
C THR A 139 9.97 -5.04 -5.33
N GLY A 140 10.28 -3.95 -6.03
CA GLY A 140 11.59 -3.72 -6.64
C GLY A 140 12.73 -3.67 -5.63
N ALA A 141 12.55 -2.94 -4.52
CA ALA A 141 13.54 -2.90 -3.45
C ALA A 141 13.75 -4.28 -2.79
N THR A 142 12.67 -5.05 -2.60
CA THR A 142 12.73 -6.39 -2.03
C THR A 142 13.45 -7.38 -2.96
N VAL A 143 13.16 -7.32 -4.27
CA VAL A 143 13.88 -8.10 -5.30
C VAL A 143 15.36 -7.69 -5.32
N GLY A 144 15.66 -6.39 -5.30
CA GLY A 144 17.04 -5.90 -5.24
C GLY A 144 17.80 -6.42 -4.03
N PHE A 145 17.19 -6.38 -2.85
CA PHE A 145 17.75 -6.97 -1.63
C PHE A 145 18.03 -8.47 -1.81
N GLY A 146 17.05 -9.25 -2.27
CA GLY A 146 17.21 -10.70 -2.47
C GLY A 146 18.30 -11.06 -3.48
N LEU A 147 18.44 -10.29 -4.56
CA LEU A 147 19.49 -10.46 -5.56
C LEU A 147 20.88 -10.20 -4.99
N VAL A 148 21.04 -9.17 -4.14
CA VAL A 148 22.33 -8.82 -3.53
C VAL A 148 22.76 -9.85 -2.49
N THR A 149 21.84 -10.37 -1.67
CA THR A 149 22.19 -11.26 -0.56
C THR A 149 22.33 -12.73 -0.97
N ARG A 150 21.41 -13.24 -1.81
CA ARG A 150 21.32 -14.68 -2.12
C ARG A 150 21.22 -14.96 -3.62
N GLY A 151 21.32 -13.94 -4.46
CA GLY A 151 21.20 -14.06 -5.91
C GLY A 151 19.80 -14.48 -6.37
N ALA A 152 19.69 -14.98 -7.60
CA ALA A 152 18.41 -15.36 -8.18
C ALA A 152 17.72 -16.53 -7.45
N PHE A 153 18.45 -17.34 -6.68
CA PHE A 153 17.89 -18.47 -5.94
C PHE A 153 17.17 -18.05 -4.64
N GLY A 154 17.39 -16.82 -4.15
CA GLY A 154 16.75 -16.31 -2.94
C GLY A 154 15.34 -15.76 -3.14
N ILE A 155 14.82 -15.79 -4.37
CA ILE A 155 13.59 -15.11 -4.79
C ILE A 155 12.62 -16.12 -5.41
N HIS A 156 11.35 -16.00 -5.05
CA HIS A 156 10.26 -16.78 -5.65
C HIS A 156 9.78 -16.13 -6.95
N TRP A 157 10.42 -16.50 -8.06
CA TRP A 157 10.11 -15.92 -9.38
C TRP A 157 8.67 -16.13 -9.83
N ASN A 158 8.04 -17.24 -9.44
CA ASN A 158 6.63 -17.51 -9.75
C ASN A 158 5.70 -16.50 -9.08
N GLU A 159 5.97 -16.15 -7.83
CA GLU A 159 5.20 -15.16 -7.08
C GLU A 159 5.42 -13.75 -7.63
N ILE A 160 6.66 -13.40 -7.99
CA ILE A 160 6.95 -12.15 -8.70
C ILE A 160 6.19 -12.09 -10.02
N ALA A 161 6.16 -13.17 -10.81
CA ALA A 161 5.43 -13.22 -12.06
C ALA A 161 3.90 -13.04 -11.85
N ALA A 162 3.35 -13.62 -10.77
CA ALA A 162 1.95 -13.42 -10.39
C ALA A 162 1.65 -11.96 -10.00
N ILE A 163 2.54 -11.33 -9.21
CA ILE A 163 2.45 -9.91 -8.85
C ILE A 163 2.51 -9.04 -10.10
N VAL A 164 3.47 -9.27 -10.99
CA VAL A 164 3.60 -8.53 -12.26
C VAL A 164 2.35 -8.71 -13.13
N GLY A 165 1.81 -9.93 -13.22
CA GLY A 165 0.56 -10.21 -13.91
C GLY A 165 -0.61 -9.39 -13.34
N SER A 166 -0.69 -9.26 -12.02
CA SER A 166 -1.73 -8.45 -11.36
C SER A 166 -1.66 -6.97 -11.74
N TRP A 167 -0.47 -6.42 -11.98
CA TRP A 167 -0.31 -5.01 -12.37
C TRP A 167 -0.97 -4.67 -13.71
N PHE A 168 -1.10 -5.65 -14.61
CA PHE A 168 -1.79 -5.47 -15.88
C PHE A 168 -3.28 -5.81 -15.78
N ILE A 169 -3.61 -6.85 -15.02
CA ILE A 169 -5.00 -7.31 -14.87
C ILE A 169 -5.84 -6.27 -14.11
N SER A 170 -5.29 -5.66 -13.05
CA SER A 170 -6.03 -4.71 -12.20
C SER A 170 -6.53 -3.47 -12.97
N PRO A 171 -5.71 -2.75 -13.77
CA PRO A 171 -6.19 -1.66 -14.60
C PRO A 171 -7.28 -2.08 -15.60
N VAL A 172 -7.09 -3.21 -16.29
CA VAL A 172 -8.07 -3.71 -17.27
C VAL A 172 -9.41 -4.00 -16.60
N LEU A 173 -9.39 -4.72 -15.48
CA LEU A 173 -10.61 -5.02 -14.73
C LEU A 173 -11.28 -3.76 -14.21
N SER A 174 -10.50 -2.80 -13.69
CA SER A 174 -11.02 -1.51 -13.23
C SER A 174 -11.67 -0.71 -14.37
N GLY A 175 -11.08 -0.75 -15.56
CA GLY A 175 -11.61 -0.08 -16.76
C GLY A 175 -12.92 -0.70 -17.24
N ILE A 176 -13.04 -2.03 -17.21
CA ILE A 176 -14.29 -2.74 -17.53
C ILE A 176 -15.38 -2.36 -16.54
N VAL A 177 -15.11 -2.45 -15.23
CA VAL A 177 -16.10 -2.12 -14.19
C VAL A 177 -16.51 -0.65 -14.26
N SER A 178 -15.55 0.26 -14.45
CA SER A 178 -15.82 1.69 -14.61
C SER A 178 -16.70 1.97 -15.83
N SER A 179 -16.41 1.33 -16.97
CA SER A 179 -17.20 1.48 -18.21
C SER A 179 -18.62 0.97 -18.04
N LEU A 180 -18.80 -0.19 -17.40
CA LEU A 180 -20.13 -0.75 -17.11
C LEU A 180 -20.93 0.18 -16.19
N MET A 181 -20.31 0.69 -15.13
CA MET A 181 -20.96 1.64 -14.23
C MET A 181 -21.36 2.92 -14.95
N PHE A 182 -20.50 3.45 -15.81
CA PHE A 182 -20.82 4.62 -16.63
C PHE A 182 -22.00 4.37 -17.57
N MET A 183 -22.05 3.22 -18.26
CA MET A 183 -23.17 2.85 -19.14
C MET A 183 -24.49 2.76 -18.37
N ILE A 184 -24.49 2.21 -17.16
CA ILE A 184 -25.69 2.12 -16.31
C ILE A 184 -26.19 3.53 -15.95
N VAL A 185 -25.30 4.44 -15.56
CA VAL A 185 -25.66 5.82 -15.23
C VAL A 185 -26.15 6.59 -16.47
N ASP A 186 -25.48 6.43 -17.61
CA ASP A 186 -25.88 7.05 -18.88
C ASP A 186 -27.29 6.63 -19.30
N PHE A 187 -27.56 5.33 -19.27
CA PHE A 187 -28.86 4.79 -19.67
C PHE A 187 -29.97 5.15 -18.67
N SER A 188 -29.69 5.03 -17.37
CA SER A 188 -30.71 5.20 -16.32
C SER A 188 -31.06 6.66 -16.04
N VAL A 189 -30.05 7.54 -16.08
CA VAL A 189 -30.20 8.95 -15.67
C VAL A 189 -30.10 9.87 -16.88
N LEU A 190 -28.95 9.91 -17.57
CA LEU A 190 -28.68 10.96 -18.57
C LEU A 190 -29.65 10.88 -19.75
N ARG A 191 -29.89 9.69 -20.30
CA ARG A 191 -30.82 9.50 -21.42
C ARG A 191 -32.28 9.71 -21.03
N ARG A 192 -32.69 9.32 -19.82
CA ARG A 192 -34.06 9.58 -19.33
C ARG A 192 -34.33 11.06 -19.11
N VAL A 193 -33.39 11.79 -18.51
CA VAL A 193 -33.52 13.23 -18.30
C VAL A 193 -33.55 13.98 -19.64
N CYS A 194 -32.67 13.62 -20.58
CA CYS A 194 -32.68 14.19 -21.92
C CYS A 194 -34.02 13.97 -22.65
N PHE A 195 -34.57 12.76 -22.58
CA PHE A 195 -35.87 12.45 -23.17
C PHE A 195 -37.02 13.27 -22.55
N ILE A 196 -37.05 13.44 -21.23
CA ILE A 196 -38.05 14.26 -20.54
C ILE A 196 -37.93 15.74 -20.92
N LEU A 197 -36.71 16.29 -20.96
CA LEU A 197 -36.48 17.69 -21.32
C LEU A 197 -36.89 17.96 -22.78
N LEU A 198 -36.56 17.07 -23.71
CA LEU A 198 -36.97 17.18 -25.11
C LEU A 198 -38.48 17.07 -25.29
N SER A 199 -39.13 16.16 -24.56
CA SER A 199 -40.60 16.03 -24.56
C SER A 199 -41.27 17.32 -24.06
N THR A 200 -40.80 17.86 -22.93
CA THR A 200 -41.36 19.08 -22.32
C THR A 200 -41.14 20.33 -23.18
N SER A 201 -39.95 20.45 -23.80
CA SER A 201 -39.64 21.54 -24.73
C SER A 201 -40.56 21.50 -25.96
N ASN A 202 -40.80 20.32 -26.54
CA ASN A 202 -41.70 20.18 -27.68
C ASN A 202 -43.16 20.50 -27.32
N SER A 203 -43.62 20.12 -26.12
CA SER A 203 -44.97 20.47 -25.65
C SER A 203 -45.15 21.98 -25.44
N LEU A 204 -44.15 22.68 -24.89
CA LEU A 204 -44.19 24.13 -24.69
C LEU A 204 -44.18 24.91 -26.02
N VAL A 205 -43.38 24.46 -27.00
CA VAL A 205 -43.35 25.07 -28.34
C VAL A 205 -44.70 24.90 -29.04
N GLN A 206 -45.35 23.74 -28.92
CA GLN A 206 -46.69 23.54 -29.49
C GLN A 206 -47.76 24.39 -28.80
N PHE A 207 -47.70 24.55 -27.48
CA PHE A 207 -48.64 25.41 -26.74
C PHE A 207 -48.53 26.87 -27.17
N LEU A 208 -47.32 27.42 -27.28
CA LEU A 208 -47.07 28.81 -27.72
C LEU A 208 -47.44 29.05 -29.20
N ALA A 209 -47.42 28.03 -30.05
CA ALA A 209 -47.81 28.15 -31.46
C ALA A 209 -49.33 28.06 -31.70
N SER A 210 -50.11 27.69 -30.68
CA SER A 210 -51.56 27.46 -30.77
C SER A 210 -52.44 28.56 -30.18
N GLY A 211 -51.84 29.62 -29.61
CA GLY A 211 -52.52 30.81 -29.07
C GLY A 211 -52.24 32.04 -29.91
#